data_AF-A0A2V0QBU6-F1
#
_entry.id   AF-A0A2V0QBU6-F1
#
_cell.length_a   1.000
_cell.length_b   1.000
_cell.length_c   1.000
_cell.angle_alpha   90.00
_cell.angle_beta   90.00
_cell.angle_gamma   90.00
#
_symmetry.space_group_name_H-M   'P 1'
#
loop_
_entity.id
_entity.type
_entity.pdbx_description
1 polymer ?
#
loop_
_entity_poly.entity_id
_entity_poly.type
_entity_poly.pdbx_seq_one_letter_code
_entity_poly.pdbx_strand_id
1 'polypeptide(L)'
;MNQADGYVQDIANSGYVSGSPFITAWVVGQSVAAGVATTKTVGDEKHSYGQVRATTYGALVSTANLRLMRLRKTLEDRYNNLKTDALLLKVLATQEQASFDLDSAPAAGTKVSTLKEAI
;
A
#
# COMPACT_ATOMS: atom_id res chain seq x y z
N MET A 1 13.30 -3.93 -22.53
CA MET A 1 11.92 -3.77 -22.03
C MET A 1 10.89 -4.64 -22.77
N ASN A 2 11.08 -4.98 -24.05
CA ASN A 2 10.07 -5.69 -24.84
C ASN A 2 9.63 -7.06 -24.26
N GLN A 3 10.56 -7.83 -23.67
CA GLN A 3 10.21 -9.12 -23.05
C GLN A 3 9.34 -8.98 -21.80
N ALA A 4 9.63 -7.98 -20.96
CA ALA A 4 8.87 -7.74 -19.73
C ALA A 4 7.43 -7.30 -20.02
N ASP A 5 7.24 -6.59 -21.13
CA ASP A 5 5.92 -6.22 -21.63
C ASP A 5 5.12 -7.47 -22.06
N GLY A 6 5.75 -8.37 -22.82
CA GLY A 6 5.16 -9.66 -23.19
C GLY A 6 4.72 -10.49 -21.99
N TYR A 7 5.55 -10.58 -20.94
CA TYR A 7 5.14 -11.30 -19.72
C TYR A 7 3.95 -10.64 -19.01
N VAL A 8 3.87 -9.31 -18.97
CA VAL A 8 2.72 -8.60 -18.39
C VAL A 8 1.44 -8.90 -19.19
N GLN A 9 1.54 -8.92 -20.52
CA GLN A 9 0.44 -9.24 -21.41
C GLN A 9 -0.01 -10.70 -21.29
N ASP A 10 0.94 -11.64 -21.20
CA ASP A 10 0.65 -13.07 -21.05
C ASP A 10 -0.04 -13.34 -19.70
N ILE A 11 0.43 -12.71 -18.61
CA ILE A 11 -0.20 -12.84 -17.28
C ILE A 11 -1.62 -12.25 -17.31
N ALA A 12 -1.81 -11.07 -17.93
CA ALA A 12 -3.14 -10.45 -18.05
C ALA A 12 -4.12 -11.33 -18.86
N ASN A 13 -3.64 -11.99 -19.92
CA ASN A 13 -4.45 -12.85 -20.80
C ASN A 13 -4.55 -14.30 -20.32
N SER A 14 -3.80 -14.67 -19.27
CA SER A 14 -3.71 -16.06 -18.80
C SER A 14 -5.00 -16.62 -18.20
N GLY A 15 -5.98 -15.76 -17.88
CA GLY A 15 -7.29 -16.17 -17.36
C GLY A 15 -7.28 -16.80 -15.96
N TYR A 16 -6.11 -16.97 -15.34
CA TYR A 16 -5.97 -17.52 -13.97
C TYR A 16 -6.39 -16.52 -12.88
N VAL A 17 -6.33 -15.23 -13.17
CA VAL A 17 -6.74 -14.17 -12.24
C VAL A 17 -8.10 -13.65 -12.69
N SER A 18 -9.12 -13.92 -11.87
CA SER A 18 -10.47 -13.39 -12.07
C SER A 18 -10.48 -11.87 -11.95
N GLY A 19 -11.03 -11.18 -12.97
CA GLY A 19 -11.16 -9.72 -13.01
C GLY A 19 -10.16 -9.04 -13.96
N SER A 20 -9.98 -7.73 -13.78
CA SER A 20 -9.00 -6.90 -14.51
C SER A 20 -7.83 -6.52 -13.60
N PRO A 21 -6.86 -7.44 -13.35
CA PRO A 21 -5.75 -7.15 -12.44
C PRO A 21 -4.82 -6.09 -13.03
N PHE A 22 -4.36 -5.17 -12.18
CA PHE A 22 -3.34 -4.21 -12.55
C PHE A 22 -1.95 -4.76 -12.23
N ILE A 23 -1.21 -5.21 -13.26
CA ILE A 23 0.06 -5.91 -13.08
C ILE A 23 1.21 -4.91 -13.07
N THR A 24 1.97 -4.86 -11.97
CA THR A 24 3.18 -4.02 -11.90
C THR A 24 4.42 -4.90 -12.05
N ALA A 25 5.14 -4.72 -13.16
CA ALA A 25 6.39 -5.42 -13.44
C ALA A 25 7.59 -4.50 -13.26
N TRP A 26 8.69 -5.06 -12.77
CA TRP A 26 9.95 -4.35 -12.57
C TRP A 26 11.07 -5.05 -13.35
N VAL A 27 11.75 -4.29 -14.20
CA VAL A 27 12.97 -4.72 -14.88
C VAL A 27 14.14 -4.14 -14.12
N VAL A 28 14.99 -5.00 -13.57
CA VAL A 28 16.12 -4.59 -12.74
C VAL A 28 17.42 -4.86 -13.49
N GLY A 29 18.30 -3.86 -13.56
CA GLY A 29 19.62 -4.00 -14.16
C GLY A 29 20.72 -3.26 -13.39
N GLN A 30 21.96 -3.33 -13.89
CA GLN A 30 23.09 -2.57 -13.34
C GLN A 30 22.95 -1.07 -13.65
N SER A 31 22.54 -0.73 -14.88
CA SER A 31 22.30 0.64 -15.32
C SER A 31 21.11 0.68 -16.29
N VAL A 32 20.44 1.83 -16.35
CA VAL A 32 19.41 2.10 -17.38
C VAL A 32 20.07 2.96 -18.45
N ALA A 33 19.99 2.52 -19.71
CA ALA A 33 20.57 3.25 -20.82
C ALA A 33 19.87 4.62 -21.00
N ALA A 34 20.65 5.67 -21.26
CA ALA A 34 20.13 7.02 -21.49
C ALA A 34 19.22 7.01 -22.73
N GLY A 35 17.93 7.30 -22.54
CA GLY A 35 16.92 7.27 -23.60
C GLY A 35 15.86 6.17 -23.46
N VAL A 36 16.01 5.25 -22.50
CA VAL A 36 14.95 4.28 -22.18
C VAL A 36 13.99 4.90 -21.17
N ALA A 37 12.70 4.95 -21.51
CA ALA A 37 11.66 5.36 -20.57
C ALA A 37 11.69 4.46 -19.33
N THR A 38 11.85 5.05 -18.15
CA THR A 38 11.93 4.31 -16.87
C THR A 38 10.60 3.69 -16.48
N THR A 39 9.50 4.14 -17.07
CA THR A 39 8.15 3.65 -16.82
C THR A 39 7.40 3.55 -18.14
N LYS A 40 6.83 2.39 -18.41
CA LYS A 40 5.93 2.13 -19.53
C LYS A 40 4.62 1.60 -18.98
N THR A 41 3.51 2.25 -19.26
CA THR A 41 2.18 1.70 -18.98
C THR A 41 1.80 0.77 -20.13
N VAL A 42 1.27 -0.40 -19.78
CA VAL A 42 0.81 -1.44 -20.70
C VAL A 42 -0.70 -1.46 -20.59
N GLY A 43 -1.38 -1.11 -21.68
CA GLY A 43 -2.82 -0.87 -21.69
C GLY A 43 -3.38 -0.77 -23.10
N ASP A 44 -4.68 -0.97 -23.21
CA ASP A 44 -5.47 -0.67 -24.40
C ASP A 44 -6.08 0.73 -24.22
N GLU A 45 -6.65 1.30 -25.28
CA GLU A 45 -7.27 2.64 -25.25
C GLU A 45 -8.34 2.80 -24.14
N LYS A 46 -8.93 1.68 -23.68
CA LYS A 46 -10.01 1.66 -22.70
C LYS A 46 -9.61 1.18 -21.30
N HIS A 47 -8.55 0.38 -21.16
CA HIS A 47 -8.12 -0.20 -19.88
C HIS A 47 -6.60 -0.39 -19.80
N SER A 48 -5.98 0.15 -18.75
CA SER A 48 -4.56 -0.12 -18.44
C SER A 48 -4.44 -1.38 -17.59
N TYR A 49 -3.84 -2.42 -18.16
CA TYR A 49 -3.69 -3.74 -17.52
C TYR A 49 -2.35 -3.92 -16.79
N GLY A 50 -1.40 -2.99 -16.96
CA GLY A 50 -0.18 -3.02 -16.17
C GLY A 50 0.78 -1.87 -16.36
N GLN A 51 1.88 -1.93 -15.63
CA GLN A 51 2.97 -0.97 -15.70
C GLN A 51 4.31 -1.69 -15.56
N VAL A 52 5.21 -1.45 -16.50
CA VAL A 52 6.59 -1.94 -16.50
C VAL A 52 7.51 -0.79 -16.10
N ARG A 53 8.24 -0.94 -15.00
CA ARG A 53 9.22 0.04 -14.53
C ARG A 53 10.64 -0.52 -14.65
N ALA A 54 11.55 0.24 -15.25
CA ALA A 54 12.98 -0.07 -15.20
C ALA A 54 13.62 0.64 -14.01
N THR A 55 14.33 -0.14 -13.19
CA THR A 55 15.09 0.36 -12.05
C THR A 55 16.45 -0.29 -11.99
N THR A 56 17.39 0.31 -11.25
CA THR A 56 18.69 -0.32 -11.00
C THR A 56 18.69 -1.06 -9.68
N TYR A 57 19.55 -2.07 -9.55
CA TYR A 57 19.74 -2.76 -8.27
C TYR A 57 20.14 -1.79 -7.15
N GLY A 58 21.01 -0.81 -7.46
CA GLY A 58 21.41 0.23 -6.51
C GLY A 58 20.24 1.08 -6.03
N ALA A 59 19.28 1.42 -6.90
CA ALA A 59 18.09 2.15 -6.52
C ALA A 59 17.20 1.33 -5.57
N LEU A 60 17.02 0.02 -5.84
CA LEU A 60 16.27 -0.85 -4.93
C LEU A 60 16.92 -0.94 -3.55
N VAL A 61 18.22 -1.19 -3.49
CA VAL A 61 18.96 -1.26 -2.21
C VAL A 61 18.90 0.07 -1.46
N SER A 62 19.08 1.20 -2.15
CA SER A 62 18.97 2.52 -1.56
C SER A 62 17.57 2.77 -0.97
N THR A 63 16.51 2.43 -1.71
CA THR A 63 15.13 2.57 -1.20
C THR A 63 14.83 1.63 -0.03
N ALA A 64 15.36 0.41 -0.02
CA ALA A 64 15.20 -0.53 1.08
C ALA A 64 15.90 -0.01 2.35
N ASN A 65 17.15 0.46 2.23
CA ASN A 65 17.89 1.06 3.33
C ASN A 65 17.17 2.29 3.90
N LEU A 66 16.63 3.15 3.03
CA LEU A 66 15.84 4.30 3.45
C LEU A 66 14.58 3.88 4.22
N ARG A 67 13.88 2.84 3.77
CA ARG A 67 12.69 2.30 4.46
C ARG A 67 13.06 1.72 5.83
N LEU A 68 14.18 1.01 5.94
CA LEU A 68 14.66 0.48 7.21
C LEU A 68 15.06 1.59 8.19
N MET A 69 15.75 2.63 7.72
CA MET A 69 16.10 3.79 8.55
C MET A 69 14.85 4.54 9.02
N ARG A 70 13.84 4.71 8.15
CA ARG A 70 12.54 5.30 8.52
C ARG A 70 11.82 4.45 9.55
N LEU A 71 11.75 3.14 9.34
CA LEU A 71 11.12 2.23 10.30
C LEU A 71 11.82 2.31 11.66
N ARG A 72 13.15 2.30 11.68
CA ARG A 72 13.93 2.49 12.90
C ARG A 72 13.55 3.78 13.61
N LYS A 73 13.51 4.91 12.90
CA LYS A 73 13.11 6.20 13.48
C LYS A 73 11.67 6.15 14.03
N THR A 74 10.73 5.59 13.30
CA THR A 74 9.34 5.43 13.75
C THR A 74 9.23 4.53 14.99
N LEU A 75 10.10 3.52 15.12
CA LEU A 75 10.16 2.68 16.31
C LEU A 75 10.79 3.44 17.49
N GLU A 76 11.89 4.15 17.27
CA GLU A 76 12.50 5.01 18.30
C GLU A 76 11.49 6.05 18.80
N ASP A 77 10.80 6.77 17.91
CA ASP A 77 9.78 7.77 18.28
C ASP A 77 8.63 7.16 19.10
N ARG A 78 8.14 5.96 18.71
CA ARG A 78 7.01 5.31 19.38
C ARG A 78 7.39 4.67 20.72
N TYR A 79 8.60 4.13 20.84
CA TYR A 79 8.98 3.31 21.99
C TYR A 79 9.94 4.01 22.96
N ASN A 80 10.67 5.07 22.58
CA ASN A 80 11.50 5.84 23.52
C ASN A 80 10.69 6.55 24.62
N ASN A 81 9.44 6.89 24.33
CA ASN A 81 8.58 7.60 25.29
C ASN A 81 7.87 6.66 26.29
N LEU A 82 8.06 5.34 26.17
CA LEU A 82 7.45 4.34 27.05
C LEU A 82 8.52 3.69 27.91
N LYS A 83 8.35 3.71 29.23
CA LYS A 83 9.22 2.96 30.15
C LYS A 83 9.14 1.47 29.82
N THR A 84 10.29 0.79 29.77
CA THR A 84 10.41 -0.63 29.40
C THR A 84 9.45 -1.54 30.18
N ASP A 85 9.21 -1.24 31.45
CA ASP A 85 8.28 -2.00 32.31
C ASP A 85 6.82 -1.91 31.86
N ALA A 86 6.38 -0.74 31.35
CA ALA A 86 5.02 -0.57 30.85
C ALA A 86 4.80 -1.29 29.50
N LEU A 87 5.86 -1.40 28.68
CA LEU A 87 5.84 -2.19 27.45
C LEU A 87 5.76 -3.68 27.75
N LEU A 88 6.54 -4.16 28.71
CA LEU A 88 6.51 -5.55 29.15
C LEU A 88 5.14 -5.91 29.72
N LEU A 89 4.55 -5.05 30.56
CA LEU A 89 3.21 -5.26 31.08
C LEU A 89 2.14 -5.30 29.98
N LYS A 90 2.25 -4.49 28.92
CA LYS A 90 1.30 -4.51 27.80
C LYS A 90 1.43 -5.77 26.92
N VAL A 91 2.65 -6.27 26.72
CA VAL A 91 2.90 -7.48 25.90
C VAL A 91 2.56 -8.75 26.68
N LEU A 92 2.82 -8.77 27.98
CA LEU A 92 2.52 -9.89 28.86
C LEU A 92 1.06 -9.89 29.34
N ALA A 93 0.33 -8.78 29.19
CA ALA A 93 -1.10 -8.73 29.40
C ALA A 93 -1.81 -9.60 28.34
N THR A 94 -2.63 -10.53 28.82
CA THR A 94 -3.56 -11.31 28.00
C THR A 94 -4.38 -10.37 27.13
N GLN A 95 -4.39 -10.63 25.81
CA GLN A 95 -5.20 -9.86 24.87
C GLN A 95 -6.68 -10.16 25.13
N GLU A 96 -7.35 -9.30 25.89
CA GLU A 96 -8.79 -9.37 26.05
C GLU A 96 -9.44 -8.72 24.82
N GLN A 97 -10.04 -9.55 23.96
CA GLN A 97 -10.94 -9.06 22.94
C GLN A 97 -12.18 -8.52 23.66
N ALA A 98 -12.29 -7.19 23.75
CA ALA A 98 -13.53 -6.56 24.19
C ALA A 98 -14.67 -7.10 23.31
N SER A 99 -15.73 -7.60 23.95
CA SER A 99 -16.88 -8.18 23.27
C SER A 99 -17.37 -7.23 22.18
N PHE A 100 -17.31 -7.70 20.93
CA PHE A 100 -17.78 -6.94 19.78
C PHE A 100 -19.29 -7.14 19.69
N ASP A 101 -20.07 -6.18 20.18
CA ASP A 101 -21.52 -6.22 20.12
C ASP A 101 -21.98 -5.86 18.69
N LEU A 102 -22.51 -6.85 17.98
CA LEU A 102 -23.02 -6.70 16.60
C LEU A 102 -24.41 -6.05 16.56
N ASP A 103 -25.06 -5.85 17.71
CA ASP A 103 -26.44 -5.37 17.79
C ASP A 103 -26.55 -3.87 18.11
N SER A 104 -25.42 -3.17 18.34
CA SER A 104 -25.43 -1.71 18.45
C SER A 104 -25.52 -1.07 17.06
N ALA A 105 -26.72 -1.11 16.48
CA ALA A 105 -27.07 -0.31 15.31
C ALA A 105 -26.71 1.17 15.58
N PRO A 106 -26.06 1.88 14.64
CA PRO A 106 -25.89 3.31 14.77
C PRO A 106 -27.27 3.94 14.77
N ALA A 107 -27.59 4.72 15.81
CA ALA A 107 -28.81 5.49 15.89
C ALA A 107 -28.99 6.28 14.59
N ALA A 108 -29.97 5.85 13.79
CA ALA A 108 -30.33 6.46 12.53
C ALA A 108 -30.68 7.94 12.76
N GLY A 109 -30.25 8.78 11.82
CA GLY A 109 -30.24 10.23 11.89
C GLY A 109 -31.47 10.88 12.52
N THR A 110 -31.23 11.58 13.63
CA THR A 110 -32.12 12.66 14.09
C THR A 110 -32.03 13.78 13.06
N LYS A 111 -33.08 13.90 12.25
CA LYS A 111 -33.30 15.01 11.32
C LYS A 111 -33.17 16.34 12.07
N VAL A 112 -32.18 17.15 11.69
CA VAL A 112 -32.11 18.57 12.04
C VAL A 112 -33.19 19.28 11.20
N SER A 113 -34.36 19.53 11.80
CA SER A 113 -35.33 20.48 11.27
C SER A 113 -36.16 21.07 12.41
N THR A 114 -35.77 22.25 12.87
CA THR A 114 -36.66 23.40 13.19
C THR A 114 -35.86 24.46 13.96
N LEU A 115 -35.09 25.27 13.24
CA LEU A 115 -34.85 26.66 13.63
C LEU A 115 -35.01 27.50 12.36
N LYS A 116 -36.27 27.80 12.03
CA LYS A 116 -36.60 28.97 11.22
C LYS A 116 -37.01 30.07 12.19
N GLU A 117 -36.37 31.21 11.99
CA GLU A 117 -36.60 32.53 12.53
C GLU A 117 -38.09 32.90 12.66
N ALA A 118 -38.42 33.59 13.75
CA ALA A 118 -39.17 34.85 13.73
C ALA A 118 -39.18 35.47 15.14
N ILE A 119 -38.20 36.36 15.39
CA ILE A 119 -38.51 37.73 15.76
C ILE A 119 -38.71 38.47 14.43
#